data_AF-A0A0R3QFA7-F1
#
_entry.id   AF-A0A0R3QFA7-F1
#
_cell.length_a   1.000
_cell.length_b   1.000
_cell.length_c   1.000
_cell.angle_alpha   90.00
_cell.angle_beta   90.00
_cell.angle_gamma   90.00
#
_symmetry.space_group_name_H-M   'P 1'
#
loop_
_entity.id
_entity.type
_entity.pdbx_description
1 polymer ?
#
loop_
_entity_poly.entity_id
_entity_poly.type
_entity_poly.pdbx_seq_one_letter_code
_entity_poly.pdbx_strand_id
1 'polypeptide(L)' 'MKKKHLECFLSQIETFQNFKLQLEQYSTSVELAEAILNAVAEEGCIYGCTVADLGCGPGILLLGAVKLGARYIYT' A
#
# COMPACT_ATOMS: atom_id res chain seq x y z
N MET A 1 3.09 -9.01 -11.85
CA MET A 1 1.67 -9.41 -11.71
C MET A 1 0.83 -8.60 -12.71
N LYS A 2 -0.32 -9.08 -13.20
CA LYS A 2 -1.16 -8.25 -14.10
C LYS A 2 -1.79 -7.10 -13.29
N LYS A 3 -1.69 -5.84 -13.75
CA LYS A 3 -2.19 -4.62 -13.07
C LYS A 3 -3.56 -4.78 -12.40
N LYS A 4 -4.53 -5.31 -13.14
CA LYS A 4 -5.92 -5.55 -12.67
C LYS A 4 -6.05 -6.37 -11.38
N HIS A 5 -5.06 -7.21 -11.04
CA HIS A 5 -5.12 -8.00 -9.80
C HIS A 5 -4.68 -7.20 -8.57
N LEU A 6 -3.80 -6.21 -8.73
CA LEU A 6 -3.37 -5.35 -7.63
C LEU A 6 -4.46 -4.33 -7.30
N GLU A 7 -4.99 -3.64 -8.31
CA GLU A 7 -6.08 -2.69 -8.18
C GLU A 7 -7.28 -3.30 -7.43
N CYS A 8 -7.76 -4.46 -7.89
CA CYS A 8 -8.89 -5.17 -7.26
C CYS A 8 -8.62 -5.55 -5.80
N PHE A 9 -7.38 -5.94 -5.47
CA PHE A 9 -6.98 -6.22 -4.09
C PHE A 9 -6.99 -4.96 -3.23
N LEU A 10 -6.43 -3.86 -3.73
CA LEU A 10 -6.36 -2.59 -3.00
C LEU A 10 -7.77 -2.00 -2.76
N SER A 11 -8.70 -2.15 -3.70
CA SER A 11 -10.09 -1.68 -3.56
C SER A 11 -10.87 -2.39 -2.45
N GLN A 12 -10.40 -3.54 -1.96
CA GLN A 12 -11.05 -4.30 -0.89
C GLN A 12 -10.58 -3.89 0.52
N ILE A 13 -9.55 -3.04 0.62
CA ILE A 13 -8.98 -2.62 1.90
C ILE A 13 -9.92 -1.60 2.54
N GLU A 14 -10.39 -1.91 3.75
CA GLU A 14 -11.20 -0.99 4.54
C GLU A 14 -10.41 0.27 4.90
N THR A 15 -11.08 1.41 4.86
CA THR A 15 -10.47 2.72 5.16
C THR A 15 -10.97 3.27 6.49
N PHE A 16 -10.55 4.47 6.85
CA PHE A 16 -10.98 5.10 8.10
C PHE A 16 -12.50 5.28 8.16
N GLN A 17 -13.15 4.64 9.13
CA GLN A 17 -14.58 4.86 9.44
C GLN A 17 -14.82 6.23 10.10
N ASN A 18 -13.88 6.67 10.95
CA ASN A 18 -13.91 7.95 11.64
C ASN A 18 -12.52 8.61 11.55
N PHE A 19 -12.36 9.57 10.64
CA PHE A 19 -11.08 10.25 10.42
C PHE A 19 -10.86 11.40 11.41
N LYS A 20 -9.63 11.52 11.92
CA LYS A 20 -9.17 12.65 12.73
C LYS A 20 -8.48 13.66 11.81
N LEU A 21 -9.16 14.76 11.52
CA LEU A 21 -8.65 15.81 10.63
C LEU A 21 -7.29 16.37 11.10
N GLN A 22 -7.09 16.50 12.41
CA GLN A 22 -5.85 17.01 13.00
C GLN A 22 -4.62 16.11 12.75
N LEU A 23 -4.86 14.85 12.38
CA LEU A 23 -3.82 13.88 12.02
C LEU A 23 -3.78 13.63 10.51
N GLU A 24 -4.54 14.41 9.73
CA GLU A 24 -4.61 14.27 8.28
C GLU A 24 -4.96 12.82 7.83
N GLN A 25 -5.93 12.19 8.51
CA GLN A 25 -6.33 10.81 8.19
C GLN A 25 -7.17 10.70 6.90
N TYR A 26 -6.53 10.91 5.75
CA TYR A 26 -7.04 10.52 4.45
C TYR A 26 -6.36 9.22 3.99
N SER A 27 -7.11 8.32 3.36
CA SER A 27 -6.53 7.11 2.78
C SER A 27 -5.90 7.46 1.43
N THR A 28 -4.76 6.86 1.11
CA THR A 28 -4.23 6.87 -0.27
C THR A 28 -5.29 6.25 -1.18
N SER A 29 -5.53 6.85 -2.35
CA SER A 29 -6.44 6.27 -3.34
C SER A 29 -5.84 5.00 -3.94
N VAL A 30 -6.70 4.11 -4.48
CA VAL A 30 -6.25 2.86 -5.10
C VAL A 30 -5.34 3.13 -6.29
N GLU A 31 -5.67 4.11 -7.13
CA GLU A 31 -4.90 4.47 -8.32
C GLU A 31 -3.51 5.00 -7.94
N LEU A 32 -3.44 5.84 -6.91
CA LEU A 32 -2.18 6.38 -6.42
C LEU A 32 -1.33 5.28 -5.76
N ALA A 33 -1.95 4.43 -4.94
CA ALA A 33 -1.27 3.30 -4.31
C ALA A 33 -0.70 2.33 -5.37
N GLU A 34 -1.47 1.99 -6.40
CA GLU A 34 -0.99 1.15 -7.51
C GLU A 34 0.18 1.82 -8.25
N ALA A 35 0.10 3.12 -8.52
CA ALA A 35 1.18 3.85 -9.20
C ALA A 35 2.49 3.83 -8.39
N ILE A 36 2.42 4.13 -7.09
CA ILE A 36 3.58 4.11 -6.18
C ILE A 36 4.17 2.70 -6.10
N LEU A 37 3.33 1.70 -5.84
CA LEU A 37 3.78 0.32 -5.65
C LEU A 37 4.42 -0.26 -6.91
N ASN A 38 3.86 0.02 -8.09
CA ASN A 38 4.47 -0.41 -9.35
C ASN A 38 5.82 0.28 -9.58
N ALA A 39 5.92 1.59 -9.35
CA ALA A 39 7.19 2.30 -9.51
C ALA A 39 8.29 1.73 -8.60
N VAL A 40 7.97 1.48 -7.32
CA VAL A 40 8.95 0.91 -6.37
C VAL A 40 9.27 -0.56 -6.68
N ALA A 41 8.29 -1.32 -7.19
CA ALA A 41 8.51 -2.71 -7.61
C ALA A 41 9.38 -2.81 -8.88
N GLU A 42 9.24 -1.87 -9.83
CA GLU A 42 10.06 -1.78 -11.04
C GLU A 42 11.54 -1.55 -10.69
N GLU A 43 11.83 -0.82 -9.62
CA GLU A 43 13.17 -0.65 -9.05
C GLU A 43 13.68 -1.88 -8.26
N GLY A 44 12.88 -2.93 -8.13
CA GLY A 44 13.24 -4.14 -7.39
C GLY A 44 13.21 -3.99 -5.86
N CYS A 45 12.60 -2.93 -5.34
CA CYS A 45 12.64 -2.57 -3.92
C CYS A 45 11.48 -3.14 -3.08
N ILE A 46 10.75 -4.14 -3.59
CA ILE A 46 9.63 -4.77 -2.87
C ILE A 46 9.85 -6.27 -2.70
N TYR A 47 9.95 -7.03 -3.79
CA TYR A 47 9.96 -8.49 -3.73
C TYR A 47 11.18 -9.01 -2.94
N GLY A 48 10.93 -9.74 -1.85
CA GLY A 48 11.97 -10.26 -0.97
C GLY A 48 12.59 -9.22 -0.02
N CYS A 49 12.20 -7.95 -0.12
CA CYS A 49 12.74 -6.85 0.68
C CYS A 49 12.04 -6.74 2.04
N THR A 50 12.69 -5.98 2.95
CA THR A 50 12.07 -5.49 4.18
C THR A 50 11.53 -4.08 3.90
N VAL A 51 10.24 -3.85 4.15
CA VAL A 51 9.55 -2.59 3.84
C VAL A 51 9.00 -1.98 5.14
N ALA A 52 9.12 -0.67 5.28
CA ALA A 52 8.48 0.09 6.36
C ALA A 52 7.51 1.11 5.76
N ASP A 53 6.29 1.19 6.29
CA ASP A 53 5.25 2.16 5.89
C ASP A 53 5.00 3.15 7.04
N LEU A 54 5.59 4.34 6.92
CA LEU A 54 5.57 5.34 7.98
C LEU A 54 4.28 6.17 7.92
N GLY A 55 3.48 6.10 8.97
CA GLY A 55 2.14 6.69 8.93
C GLY A 55 1.18 5.85 8.09
N CYS A 56 1.29 4.51 8.19
CA CYS A 56 0.62 3.55 7.33
C CYS A 56 -0.92 3.71 7.25
N GLY A 57 -1.54 4.36 8.24
CA GLY A 57 -2.98 4.54 8.27
C GLY A 57 -3.72 3.20 8.15
N PRO A 58 -4.64 3.02 7.20
CA PRO A 58 -5.32 1.73 6.95
C PRO A 58 -4.41 0.67 6.31
N GLY A 59 -3.17 1.02 5.95
CA GLY A 59 -2.15 0.11 5.46
C GLY A 59 -2.21 -0.19 3.97
N ILE A 60 -2.84 0.66 3.16
CA ILE A 60 -3.05 0.40 1.73
C ILE A 60 -1.73 0.18 0.96
N LEU A 61 -0.68 0.97 1.26
CA LEU A 61 0.64 0.80 0.68
C LEU A 61 1.33 -0.45 1.22
N LEU A 62 1.37 -0.63 2.55
CA LEU A 62 2.01 -1.81 3.14
C LEU A 62 1.38 -3.13 2.70
N LEU A 63 0.05 -3.24 2.70
CA LEU A 63 -0.66 -4.44 2.24
C LEU A 63 -0.45 -4.68 0.74
N GLY A 64 -0.38 -3.62 -0.06
CA GLY A 64 0.02 -3.73 -1.46
C GLY A 64 1.46 -4.23 -1.64
N ALA A 65 2.41 -3.78 -0.81
CA ALA A 65 3.77 -4.29 -0.81
C ALA A 65 3.85 -5.77 -0.41
N VAL A 66 3.07 -6.20 0.59
CA VAL A 66 2.92 -7.64 0.94
C VAL A 66 2.37 -8.42 -0.26
N LYS A 67 1.34 -7.90 -0.93
CA LYS A 67 0.74 -8.53 -2.12
C LYS A 67 1.75 -8.71 -3.26
N LEU A 68 2.71 -7.80 -3.36
CA LEU A 68 3.81 -7.82 -4.33
C LEU A 68 5.03 -8.65 -3.87
N GLY A 69 5.00 -9.20 -2.66
CA GLY A 69 6.00 -10.16 -2.18
C GLY A 69 7.08 -9.56 -1.27
N ALA A 70 6.79 -8.46 -0.56
CA ALA A 70 7.64 -8.02 0.55
C ALA A 70 7.81 -9.15 1.58
N ARG A 71 9.04 -9.34 2.09
CA ARG A 71 9.39 -10.42 3.00
C ARG A 71 9.06 -10.10 4.45
N TYR A 72 9.36 -8.88 4.87
CA TYR A 72 9.09 -8.38 6.21
C TYR A 72 8.51 -6.98 6.11
N ILE A 73 7.59 -6.66 7.02
CA ILE A 73 6.91 -5.36 7.05
C ILE A 73 6.95 -4.74 8.44
N TYR A 74 7.09 -3.41 8.48
CA TYR A 74 7.01 -2.59 9.68
C TYR A 74 6.05 -1.40 9.45
N THR A 75 5.40 -0.96 10.53
CA THR A 75 4.46 0.17 10.59
C THR A 75 4.93 1.21 11.58
#